data_AF-A0A1J7BPK3-F1
#
_entry.id   AF-A0A1J7BPK3-F1
#
_cell.length_a   1.000
_cell.length_b   1.000
_cell.length_c   1.000
_cell.angle_alpha   90.00
_cell.angle_beta   90.00
_cell.angle_gamma   90.00
#
_symmetry.space_group_name_H-M   'P 1'
#
loop_
_entity.id
_entity.type
_entity.pdbx_description
1 polymer ?
#
loop_
_entity_poly.entity_id
_entity_poly.type
_entity_poly.pdbx_seq_one_letter_code
_entity_poly.pdbx_strand_id
1 'polypeptide(L)'
;MNHNIKLVLLLFITLFASCSDEDNANASGNNQGFLKIGSQSVELSQGYLENYGTRGNAYNIDFSLRSKSISGEEDGAVVYFELFSSLQNNLAKGDYSFGGYSEAAAYTFTKWAQSLVGKNINTEKGGMSVTNGISIRPSGGTFKVIENGPAYKVSFTGKGTASYYKDGVLTSTKNDVSFVMQYEGNVKRSEGKNFTSKKINSNERLEKDHAVIW
;
A
#
# COMPACT_ATOMS: atom_id res chain seq x y z
N MET A 1 58.95 -22.50 19.90
CA MET A 1 58.63 -23.55 18.91
C MET A 1 57.15 -23.91 19.11
N ASN A 2 56.21 -23.81 18.17
CA ASN A 2 56.17 -23.30 16.80
C ASN A 2 54.81 -22.63 16.62
N HIS A 3 54.81 -21.40 16.11
CA HIS A 3 53.66 -20.78 15.47
C HIS A 3 53.48 -21.44 14.11
N ASN A 4 52.38 -22.14 13.85
CA ASN A 4 51.96 -22.51 12.49
C ASN A 4 50.47 -22.89 12.49
N ILE A 5 49.64 -21.98 12.01
CA ILE A 5 48.60 -22.17 10.98
C ILE A 5 47.82 -20.85 10.96
N LYS A 6 48.40 -19.89 10.23
CA LYS A 6 47.65 -18.80 9.64
C LYS A 6 46.93 -19.37 8.40
N LEU A 7 45.80 -18.76 8.08
CA LEU A 7 45.35 -18.56 6.70
C LEU A 7 44.68 -19.76 6.00
N VAL A 8 43.44 -20.08 6.39
CA VAL A 8 42.48 -20.68 5.45
C VAL A 8 41.08 -20.10 5.74
N LEU A 9 40.37 -19.74 4.67
CA LEU A 9 38.97 -19.29 4.61
C LEU A 9 38.65 -17.80 4.80
N LEU A 10 39.37 -16.94 4.07
CA LEU A 10 38.82 -15.67 3.55
C LEU A 10 38.66 -15.83 2.03
N LEU A 11 37.55 -16.42 1.55
CA LEU A 11 37.23 -16.44 0.10
C LEU A 11 35.77 -16.83 -0.17
N PHE A 12 34.83 -15.92 0.04
CA PHE A 12 33.47 -15.98 -0.56
C PHE A 12 32.86 -14.57 -0.69
N ILE A 13 33.65 -13.63 -1.22
CA ILE A 13 33.14 -12.35 -1.73
C ILE A 13 33.71 -12.23 -3.14
N THR A 14 32.93 -12.62 -4.15
CA THR A 14 32.97 -12.15 -5.56
C THR A 14 32.27 -13.15 -6.47
N LEU A 15 30.94 -13.17 -6.54
CA LEU A 15 30.21 -13.65 -7.71
C LEU A 15 28.79 -13.08 -7.63
N PHE A 16 28.56 -11.88 -8.19
CA PHE A 16 27.33 -11.45 -8.91
C PHE A 16 27.52 -10.01 -9.45
N ALA A 17 28.67 -9.74 -10.08
CA ALA A 17 28.80 -8.64 -11.03
C ALA A 17 28.57 -9.24 -12.42
N SER A 18 27.34 -9.10 -12.94
CA SER A 18 27.07 -9.30 -14.36
C SER A 18 26.81 -7.91 -14.97
N CYS A 19 27.78 -7.42 -15.73
CA CYS A 19 27.53 -6.63 -16.95
C CYS A 19 26.65 -7.47 -17.90
N SER A 20 25.95 -6.97 -18.90
CA SER A 20 25.63 -5.66 -19.44
C SER A 20 24.68 -5.98 -20.60
N ASP A 21 23.61 -5.24 -20.79
CA ASP A 21 23.15 -4.94 -22.14
C ASP A 21 22.46 -3.57 -22.09
N GLU A 22 23.08 -2.63 -22.78
CA GLU A 22 22.51 -1.33 -23.08
C GLU A 22 21.50 -1.52 -24.20
N ASP A 23 20.21 -1.56 -23.86
CA ASP A 23 19.15 -1.32 -24.83
C ASP A 23 18.29 -0.15 -24.37
N ASN A 24 18.42 0.94 -25.13
CA ASN A 24 17.64 2.16 -25.03
C ASN A 24 16.16 1.88 -25.33
N ALA A 25 15.34 1.74 -24.28
CA ALA A 25 13.89 1.88 -24.39
C ALA A 25 13.27 2.34 -23.06
N ASN A 26 13.05 3.66 -22.94
CA ASN A 26 12.28 4.35 -21.90
C ASN A 26 12.68 4.07 -20.44
N ALA A 27 13.04 5.12 -19.71
CA ALA A 27 13.20 5.09 -18.25
C ALA A 27 11.87 4.73 -17.54
N SER A 28 11.53 3.43 -17.54
CA SER A 28 10.58 2.83 -16.63
C SER A 28 11.28 2.74 -15.28
N GLY A 29 11.06 3.71 -14.40
CA GLY A 29 11.60 3.66 -13.04
C GLY A 29 11.29 2.31 -12.40
N ASN A 30 12.31 1.67 -11.82
CA ASN A 30 12.20 0.37 -11.15
C ASN A 30 11.30 0.49 -9.92
N ASN A 31 9.99 0.38 -10.11
CA ASN A 31 9.02 0.26 -9.03
C ASN A 31 9.14 -1.15 -8.45
N GLN A 32 9.34 -1.25 -7.14
CA GLN A 32 9.57 -2.51 -6.45
C GLN A 32 8.91 -2.48 -5.08
N GLY A 33 8.23 -3.56 -4.72
CA GLY A 33 7.47 -3.63 -3.48
C GLY A 33 6.70 -4.93 -3.35
N PHE A 34 6.09 -5.13 -2.19
CA PHE A 34 5.23 -6.29 -1.95
C PHE A 34 4.15 -5.98 -0.92
N LEU A 35 3.07 -6.74 -1.00
CA LEU A 35 2.07 -6.91 0.06
C LEU A 35 2.18 -8.34 0.58
N LYS A 36 2.31 -8.49 1.90
CA LYS A 36 2.29 -9.77 2.58
C LYS A 36 1.16 -9.83 3.60
N ILE A 37 0.25 -10.80 3.45
CA ILE A 37 -0.82 -11.09 4.41
C ILE A 37 -0.66 -12.54 4.87
N GLY A 38 -0.29 -12.74 6.14
CA GLY A 38 0.05 -14.07 6.63
C GLY A 38 1.22 -14.70 5.85
N SER A 39 0.98 -15.84 5.20
CA SER A 39 1.97 -16.54 4.37
C SER A 39 1.98 -16.11 2.91
N GLN A 40 0.94 -15.44 2.41
CA GLN A 40 0.86 -15.01 1.02
C GLN A 40 1.60 -13.68 0.83
N SER A 41 2.40 -13.60 -0.23
CA SER A 41 3.16 -12.42 -0.61
C SER A 41 3.06 -12.20 -2.11
N VAL A 42 2.70 -10.99 -2.53
CA VAL A 42 2.55 -10.61 -3.94
C VAL A 42 3.25 -9.28 -4.19
N GLU A 43 3.90 -9.18 -5.35
CA GLU A 43 4.65 -7.99 -5.77
C GLU A 43 3.72 -6.79 -6.05
N LEU A 44 4.18 -5.58 -5.70
CA LEU A 44 3.53 -4.32 -6.04
C LEU A 44 4.44 -3.54 -7.00
N SER A 45 3.88 -3.06 -8.10
CA SER A 45 4.65 -2.42 -9.17
C SER A 45 4.08 -1.07 -9.62
N GLN A 46 2.93 -0.66 -9.08
CA GLN A 46 2.26 0.58 -9.45
C GLN A 46 1.77 1.30 -8.19
N GLY A 47 1.99 2.62 -8.13
CA GLY A 47 1.61 3.46 -7.00
C GLY A 47 0.89 4.73 -7.44
N TYR A 48 -0.06 5.16 -6.61
CA TYR A 48 -1.00 6.24 -6.88
C TYR A 48 -1.21 7.10 -5.63
N LEU A 49 -1.41 8.40 -5.87
CA LEU A 49 -1.73 9.38 -4.85
C LEU A 49 -2.89 10.26 -5.34
N GLU A 50 -3.95 10.31 -4.56
CA GLU A 50 -5.13 11.12 -4.84
C GLU A 50 -5.32 12.18 -3.76
N ASN A 51 -5.42 13.45 -4.16
CA ASN A 51 -5.69 14.53 -3.23
C ASN A 51 -7.19 14.81 -3.11
N TYR A 52 -7.78 14.52 -1.96
CA TYR A 52 -9.20 14.81 -1.66
C TYR A 52 -9.41 16.17 -0.97
N GLY A 53 -8.35 16.97 -0.87
CA GLY A 53 -8.38 18.33 -0.35
C GLY A 53 -8.24 18.41 1.17
N THR A 54 -8.43 19.61 1.68
CA THR A 54 -8.23 19.93 3.09
C THR A 54 -9.39 19.45 3.96
N ARG A 55 -9.05 18.94 5.13
CA ARG A 55 -10.01 18.74 6.22
C ARG A 55 -9.37 19.08 7.55
N GLY A 56 -10.03 19.97 8.31
CA GLY A 56 -9.43 20.51 9.52
C GLY A 56 -8.10 21.19 9.14
N ASN A 57 -7.02 20.76 9.79
CA ASN A 57 -5.67 21.29 9.57
C ASN A 57 -4.76 20.35 8.76
N ALA A 58 -5.33 19.32 8.12
CA ALA A 58 -4.58 18.35 7.31
C ALA A 58 -5.19 18.18 5.92
N TYR A 59 -4.47 17.49 5.05
CA TYR A 59 -4.90 17.16 3.69
C TYR A 59 -5.23 15.68 3.60
N ASN A 60 -6.42 15.36 3.10
CA ASN A 60 -6.85 13.99 2.88
C ASN A 60 -6.22 13.47 1.60
N ILE A 61 -5.29 12.54 1.73
CA ILE A 61 -4.53 11.94 0.65
C ILE A 61 -4.79 10.44 0.66
N ASP A 62 -5.41 9.93 -0.40
CA ASP A 62 -5.54 8.49 -0.60
C ASP A 62 -4.27 7.99 -1.29
N PHE A 63 -3.66 6.95 -0.72
CA PHE A 63 -2.49 6.27 -1.26
C PHE A 63 -2.86 4.85 -1.63
N SER A 64 -2.61 4.49 -2.89
CA SER A 64 -2.95 3.18 -3.41
C SER A 64 -1.78 2.54 -4.12
N LEU A 65 -1.62 1.22 -3.94
CA LEU A 65 -0.65 0.41 -4.67
C LEU A 65 -1.35 -0.79 -5.31
N ARG A 66 -0.77 -1.30 -6.39
CA ARG A 66 -1.19 -2.58 -6.95
C ARG A 66 -0.07 -3.34 -7.63
N SER A 67 -0.29 -4.64 -7.79
CA SER A 67 0.48 -5.53 -8.63
C SER A 67 0.35 -5.19 -10.12
N LYS A 68 1.17 -5.83 -10.96
CA LYS A 68 1.13 -5.65 -12.41
C LYS A 68 -0.22 -6.06 -13.00
N SER A 69 -0.72 -7.22 -12.56
CA SER A 69 -2.03 -7.75 -12.89
C SER A 69 -2.84 -7.96 -11.62
N ILE A 70 -4.15 -7.69 -11.70
CA ILE A 70 -5.14 -7.98 -10.66
C ILE A 70 -6.27 -8.88 -11.20
N SER A 71 -6.01 -9.51 -12.36
CA SER A 71 -6.94 -10.39 -13.06
C SER A 71 -7.04 -11.78 -12.40
N GLY A 72 -7.72 -12.71 -13.06
CA GLY A 72 -7.91 -14.08 -12.57
C GLY A 72 -6.76 -15.06 -12.89
N GLU A 73 -5.78 -14.66 -13.70
CA GLU A 73 -4.74 -15.56 -14.20
C GLU A 73 -3.70 -15.88 -13.12
N GLU A 74 -3.29 -14.87 -12.35
CA GLU A 74 -2.32 -14.95 -11.26
C GLU A 74 -2.84 -14.22 -10.02
N ASP A 75 -2.23 -14.47 -8.86
CA ASP A 75 -2.56 -13.73 -7.65
C ASP A 75 -2.08 -12.28 -7.79
N GLY A 76 -3.02 -11.34 -7.71
CA GLY A 76 -2.75 -9.92 -7.64
C GLY A 76 -2.77 -9.39 -6.21
N ALA A 77 -2.35 -8.14 -6.07
CA ALA A 77 -2.43 -7.40 -4.82
C ALA A 77 -2.90 -5.97 -5.05
N VAL A 78 -3.68 -5.47 -4.09
CA VAL A 78 -4.12 -4.08 -4.02
C VAL A 78 -3.95 -3.59 -2.59
N VAL A 79 -3.45 -2.38 -2.42
CA VAL A 79 -3.32 -1.70 -1.14
C VAL A 79 -3.99 -0.35 -1.26
N TYR A 80 -4.77 0.02 -0.26
CA TYR A 80 -5.39 1.33 -0.14
C TYR A 80 -5.25 1.84 1.28
N PHE A 81 -4.83 3.09 1.43
CA PHE A 81 -4.83 3.83 2.67
C PHE A 81 -5.40 5.23 2.45
N GLU A 82 -6.37 5.64 3.25
CA GLU A 82 -6.73 7.05 3.39
C GLU A 82 -5.86 7.66 4.50
N LEU A 83 -5.04 8.65 4.17
CA LEU A 83 -4.08 9.29 5.08
C LEU A 83 -4.34 10.78 5.20
N PHE A 84 -4.02 11.34 6.36
CA PHE A 84 -4.02 12.77 6.60
C PHE A 84 -2.59 13.30 6.65
N SER A 85 -2.22 14.07 5.64
CA SER A 85 -0.89 14.66 5.49
C SER A 85 -0.86 16.13 5.93
N SER A 86 0.30 16.60 6.38
CA SER A 86 0.57 18.03 6.58
C SER A 86 0.94 18.76 5.28
N LEU A 87 1.15 18.03 4.18
CA LEU A 87 1.47 18.58 2.85
C LEU A 87 0.28 18.43 1.90
N GLN A 88 0.00 19.48 1.13
CA GLN A 88 -1.19 19.55 0.28
C GLN A 88 -1.25 18.47 -0.81
N ASN A 89 -0.14 18.21 -1.49
CA ASN A 89 -0.10 17.35 -2.70
C ASN A 89 0.80 16.12 -2.53
N ASN A 90 1.23 15.82 -1.30
CA ASN A 90 2.16 14.74 -0.99
C ASN A 90 1.87 14.19 0.41
N LEU A 91 2.34 12.99 0.70
CA LEU A 91 2.46 12.54 2.08
C LEU A 91 3.73 13.15 2.67
N ALA A 92 3.62 13.84 3.80
CA ALA A 92 4.79 14.27 4.58
C ALA A 92 5.59 13.04 5.03
N LYS A 93 6.93 13.13 5.06
CA LYS A 93 7.79 12.10 5.64
C LYS A 93 7.48 11.94 7.13
N GLY A 94 7.49 10.71 7.62
CA GLY A 94 7.19 10.39 9.01
C GLY A 94 6.29 9.17 9.19
N ASP A 95 5.87 8.97 10.43
CA ASP A 95 5.10 7.80 10.86
C ASP A 95 3.64 8.20 11.02
N TYR A 96 2.77 7.52 10.29
CA TYR A 96 1.33 7.69 10.33
C TYR A 96 0.74 6.61 11.22
N SER A 97 0.02 7.05 12.24
CA SER A 97 -0.65 6.18 13.21
C SER A 97 -2.10 5.94 12.85
N PHE A 98 -2.72 4.90 13.41
CA PHE A 98 -4.14 4.67 13.22
C PHE A 98 -4.95 5.79 13.91
N GLY A 99 -5.81 6.48 13.16
CA GLY A 99 -6.57 7.62 13.64
C GLY A 99 -7.99 7.71 13.10
N GLY A 100 -8.75 8.67 13.62
CA GLY A 100 -10.14 8.89 13.25
C GLY A 100 -10.29 9.83 12.05
N TYR A 101 -11.18 9.48 11.11
CA TYR A 101 -11.53 10.37 9.99
C TYR A 101 -12.11 11.72 10.45
N SER A 102 -12.87 11.72 11.53
CA SER A 102 -13.48 12.93 12.09
C SER A 102 -12.46 13.91 12.65
N GLU A 103 -11.38 13.38 13.23
CA GLU A 103 -10.28 14.17 13.80
C GLU A 103 -9.44 14.80 12.71
N ALA A 104 -9.22 14.06 11.60
CA ALA A 104 -8.41 14.52 10.47
C ALA A 104 -7.03 15.05 10.90
N ALA A 105 -6.43 14.42 11.91
CA ALA A 105 -5.13 14.82 12.42
C ALA A 105 -4.04 14.43 11.42
N ALA A 106 -3.11 15.34 11.15
CA ALA A 106 -1.95 15.02 10.31
C ALA A 106 -1.16 13.83 10.90
N TYR A 107 -0.51 13.05 10.05
CA TYR A 107 0.20 11.81 10.41
C TYR A 107 -0.73 10.73 10.96
N THR A 108 -1.92 10.60 10.37
CA THR A 108 -2.83 9.49 10.66
C THR A 108 -3.33 8.80 9.39
N PHE A 109 -3.71 7.53 9.51
CA PHE A 109 -4.47 6.80 8.50
C PHE A 109 -5.75 6.23 9.12
N THR A 110 -6.80 6.07 8.31
CA THR A 110 -8.14 5.75 8.82
C THR A 110 -8.48 4.27 8.76
N LYS A 111 -9.59 3.90 9.44
CA LYS A 111 -10.20 2.56 9.41
C LYS A 111 -10.64 2.07 8.03
N TRP A 112 -10.63 2.93 7.03
CA TRP A 112 -11.02 2.57 5.67
C TRP A 112 -9.89 2.09 4.80
N ALA A 113 -8.65 2.11 5.30
CA ALA A 113 -7.59 1.36 4.69
C ALA A 113 -8.00 -0.10 4.49
N GLN A 114 -7.61 -0.68 3.36
CA GLN A 114 -7.93 -2.06 3.01
C GLN A 114 -6.89 -2.56 2.02
N SER A 115 -6.47 -3.80 2.19
CA SER A 115 -5.54 -4.47 1.27
C SER A 115 -6.09 -5.82 0.87
N LEU A 116 -5.84 -6.22 -0.38
CA LEU A 116 -6.32 -7.46 -0.96
C LEU A 116 -5.16 -8.23 -1.58
N VAL A 117 -5.19 -9.56 -1.43
CA VAL A 117 -4.32 -10.51 -2.14
C VAL A 117 -5.20 -11.59 -2.74
N GLY A 118 -5.02 -11.92 -4.02
CA GLY A 118 -5.71 -13.03 -4.67
C GLY A 118 -6.15 -12.72 -6.10
N LYS A 119 -7.13 -13.46 -6.59
CA LYS A 119 -7.56 -13.46 -7.98
C LYS A 119 -8.87 -12.71 -8.20
N ASN A 120 -8.97 -12.07 -9.37
CA ASN A 120 -10.12 -11.28 -9.79
C ASN A 120 -10.46 -10.20 -8.75
N ILE A 121 -9.50 -9.30 -8.51
CA ILE A 121 -9.72 -8.18 -7.59
C ILE A 121 -10.49 -7.09 -8.33
N ASN A 122 -11.61 -6.66 -7.76
CA ASN A 122 -12.33 -5.48 -8.19
C ASN A 122 -11.86 -4.28 -7.36
N THR A 123 -11.44 -3.20 -8.04
CA THR A 123 -10.98 -1.94 -7.43
C THR A 123 -11.89 -0.76 -7.73
N GLU A 124 -13.07 -1.02 -8.30
CA GLU A 124 -14.03 0.01 -8.68
C GLU A 124 -14.67 0.72 -7.48
N LYS A 125 -15.26 1.88 -7.80
CA LYS A 125 -15.97 2.73 -6.85
C LYS A 125 -17.22 2.01 -6.33
N GLY A 126 -17.29 1.84 -5.02
CA GLY A 126 -18.38 1.12 -4.33
C GLY A 126 -17.89 -0.03 -3.45
N GLY A 127 -16.59 -0.34 -3.51
CA GLY A 127 -15.92 -1.21 -2.54
C GLY A 127 -14.98 -2.20 -3.20
N MET A 128 -13.72 -2.21 -2.74
CA MET A 128 -12.76 -3.20 -3.20
C MET A 128 -13.15 -4.61 -2.73
N SER A 129 -13.09 -5.58 -3.65
CA SER A 129 -13.44 -6.97 -3.37
C SER A 129 -12.51 -7.94 -4.10
N VAL A 130 -12.45 -9.18 -3.64
CA VAL A 130 -11.65 -10.26 -4.23
C VAL A 130 -12.51 -11.52 -4.31
N THR A 131 -12.49 -12.20 -5.46
CA THR A 131 -13.26 -13.44 -5.64
C THR A 131 -12.61 -14.61 -4.92
N ASN A 132 -11.30 -14.77 -5.06
CA ASN A 132 -10.54 -15.86 -4.46
C ASN A 132 -9.30 -15.28 -3.79
N GLY A 133 -9.28 -15.18 -2.46
CA GLY A 133 -8.16 -14.53 -1.78
C GLY A 133 -8.48 -13.99 -0.39
N ILE A 134 -7.73 -12.98 0.03
CA ILE A 134 -7.81 -12.36 1.34
C ILE A 134 -8.06 -10.87 1.16
N SER A 135 -9.02 -10.33 1.91
CA SER A 135 -9.17 -8.89 2.15
C SER A 135 -8.85 -8.60 3.61
N ILE A 136 -7.97 -7.65 3.90
CA ILE A 136 -7.60 -7.25 5.26
C ILE A 136 -7.86 -5.77 5.47
N ARG A 137 -8.48 -5.43 6.61
CA ARG A 137 -8.62 -4.05 7.11
C ARG A 137 -7.79 -3.88 8.37
N PRO A 138 -6.94 -2.84 8.48
CA PRO A 138 -6.13 -2.64 9.68
C PRO A 138 -7.01 -2.35 10.89
N SER A 139 -6.64 -2.94 12.01
CA SER A 139 -7.08 -2.54 13.36
C SER A 139 -6.01 -1.70 14.07
N GLY A 140 -4.81 -1.61 13.50
CA GLY A 140 -3.70 -0.81 13.99
C GLY A 140 -2.42 -1.07 13.20
N GLY A 141 -1.39 -0.27 13.46
CA GLY A 141 -0.10 -0.36 12.80
C GLY A 141 0.52 1.01 12.55
N THR A 142 1.62 1.00 11.81
CA THR A 142 2.33 2.22 11.41
C THR A 142 2.52 2.20 9.90
N PHE A 143 2.03 3.24 9.23
CA PHE A 143 2.39 3.54 7.85
C PHE A 143 3.55 4.54 7.87
N LYS A 144 4.69 4.20 7.29
CA LYS A 144 5.91 5.01 7.33
C LYS A 144 6.20 5.56 5.93
N VAL A 145 6.36 6.87 5.84
CA VAL A 145 6.86 7.57 4.65
C VAL A 145 8.33 7.90 4.89
N ILE A 146 9.23 7.17 4.22
CA ILE A 146 10.68 7.31 4.33
C ILE A 146 11.15 8.35 3.30
N GLU A 147 10.71 8.18 2.05
CA GLU A 147 10.95 9.14 0.97
C GLU A 147 9.64 9.55 0.33
N ASN A 148 9.56 10.83 -0.07
CA ASN A 148 8.45 11.41 -0.80
C ASN A 148 9.00 12.33 -1.91
N GLY A 149 8.18 12.60 -2.94
CA GLY A 149 8.59 13.37 -4.10
C GLY A 149 8.34 12.59 -5.39
N PRO A 150 9.23 12.63 -6.39
CA PRO A 150 9.04 11.89 -7.64
C PRO A 150 8.89 10.37 -7.41
N ALA A 151 9.78 9.82 -6.57
CA ALA A 151 9.71 8.46 -6.08
C ALA A 151 9.39 8.45 -4.58
N TYR A 152 8.58 7.47 -4.17
CA TYR A 152 8.23 7.22 -2.78
C TYR A 152 8.97 6.00 -2.28
N LYS A 153 9.35 6.04 -1.00
CA LYS A 153 9.74 4.86 -0.23
C LYS A 153 8.85 4.79 0.99
N VAL A 154 7.94 3.82 1.00
CA VAL A 154 6.94 3.67 2.07
C VAL A 154 6.92 2.23 2.58
N SER A 155 6.45 2.08 3.80
CA SER A 155 6.15 0.77 4.36
C SER A 155 4.95 0.82 5.29
N PHE A 156 4.32 -0.32 5.48
CA PHE A 156 3.34 -0.53 6.52
C PHE A 156 3.69 -1.78 7.31
N THR A 157 3.50 -1.73 8.61
CA THR A 157 3.52 -2.91 9.48
C THR A 157 2.40 -2.78 10.49
N GLY A 158 1.54 -3.79 10.57
CA GLY A 158 0.40 -3.76 11.47
C GLY A 158 -0.36 -5.06 11.51
N LYS A 159 -1.54 -4.98 12.13
CA LYS A 159 -2.48 -6.09 12.24
C LYS A 159 -3.86 -5.65 11.76
N GLY A 160 -4.65 -6.61 11.36
CA GLY A 160 -6.00 -6.36 10.89
C GLY A 160 -6.92 -7.55 11.02
N THR A 161 -8.15 -7.31 10.61
CA THR A 161 -9.16 -8.36 10.44
C THR A 161 -9.09 -8.84 8.99
N ALA A 162 -8.69 -10.10 8.79
CA ALA A 162 -8.61 -10.73 7.49
C ALA A 162 -9.89 -11.52 7.20
N SER A 163 -10.48 -11.28 6.05
CA SER A 163 -11.62 -12.00 5.48
C SER A 163 -11.15 -12.84 4.31
N TYR A 164 -11.43 -14.14 4.34
CA TYR A 164 -10.98 -15.11 3.35
C TYR A 164 -12.13 -15.47 2.41
N TYR A 165 -11.92 -15.33 1.11
CA TYR A 165 -12.92 -15.54 0.07
C TYR A 165 -12.56 -16.70 -0.82
N LYS A 166 -13.58 -17.48 -1.18
CA LYS A 166 -13.52 -18.50 -2.21
C LYS A 166 -14.76 -18.36 -3.09
N ASP A 167 -14.54 -18.25 -4.40
CA ASP A 167 -15.59 -18.09 -5.40
C ASP A 167 -16.57 -16.94 -5.08
N GLY A 168 -16.04 -15.84 -4.54
CA GLY A 168 -16.79 -14.64 -4.12
C GLY A 168 -17.50 -14.78 -2.78
N VAL A 169 -17.43 -15.94 -2.14
CA VAL A 169 -18.10 -16.22 -0.87
C VAL A 169 -17.12 -16.10 0.29
N LEU A 170 -17.52 -15.36 1.33
CA LEU A 170 -16.78 -15.30 2.58
C LEU A 170 -16.77 -16.68 3.25
N THR A 171 -15.58 -17.25 3.41
CA THR A 171 -15.39 -18.58 4.01
C THR A 171 -15.02 -18.50 5.48
N SER A 172 -14.24 -17.50 5.87
CA SER A 172 -13.83 -17.28 7.26
C SER A 172 -13.34 -15.86 7.50
N THR A 173 -13.31 -15.46 8.77
CA THR A 173 -12.69 -14.21 9.22
C THR A 173 -11.73 -14.52 10.36
N LYS A 174 -10.57 -13.85 10.36
CA LYS A 174 -9.56 -13.98 11.40
C LYS A 174 -9.10 -12.60 11.87
N ASN A 175 -9.18 -12.37 13.17
CA ASN A 175 -8.66 -11.17 13.80
C ASN A 175 -7.15 -11.28 14.04
N ASP A 176 -6.51 -10.14 14.29
CA ASP A 176 -5.09 -10.04 14.65
C ASP A 176 -4.12 -10.67 13.63
N VAL A 177 -4.49 -10.67 12.35
CA VAL A 177 -3.62 -11.13 11.27
C VAL A 177 -2.60 -10.04 10.96
N SER A 178 -1.31 -10.40 11.05
CA SER A 178 -0.22 -9.51 10.65
C SER A 178 -0.21 -9.32 9.14
N PHE A 179 -0.01 -8.08 8.71
CA PHE A 179 0.29 -7.77 7.32
C PHE A 179 1.33 -6.66 7.20
N VAL A 180 2.11 -6.76 6.13
CA VAL A 180 3.25 -5.89 5.84
C VAL A 180 3.14 -5.43 4.40
N MET A 181 3.45 -4.16 4.16
CA MET A 181 3.63 -3.62 2.83
C MET A 181 4.98 -2.91 2.75
N GLN A 182 5.66 -3.03 1.63
CA GLN A 182 6.81 -2.19 1.27
C GLN A 182 6.66 -1.74 -0.18
N TYR A 183 7.05 -0.51 -0.47
CA TYR A 183 7.08 0.02 -1.82
C TYR A 183 8.16 1.08 -1.97
N GLU A 184 8.94 0.95 -3.02
CA GLU A 184 9.90 1.93 -3.50
C GLU A 184 9.69 2.13 -5.00
N GLY A 185 9.29 3.34 -5.40
CA GLY A 185 8.98 3.61 -6.80
C GLY A 185 8.23 4.90 -7.04
N ASN A 186 7.99 5.19 -8.31
CA ASN A 186 7.23 6.36 -8.73
C ASN A 186 5.76 6.25 -8.32
N VAL A 187 5.12 7.40 -8.06
CA VAL A 187 3.68 7.47 -7.81
C VAL A 187 3.01 8.41 -8.81
N LYS A 188 1.94 7.93 -9.45
CA LYS A 188 1.08 8.76 -10.28
C LYS A 188 0.18 9.60 -9.39
N ARG A 189 -0.03 10.86 -9.75
CA ARG A 189 -0.83 11.80 -8.97
C ARG A 189 -2.09 12.17 -9.71
N SER A 190 -3.16 12.36 -8.97
CA SER A 190 -4.36 13.01 -9.48
C SER A 190 -5.02 13.86 -8.39
N GLU A 191 -5.80 14.84 -8.81
CA GLU A 191 -6.75 15.51 -7.93
C GLU A 191 -8.00 14.64 -7.80
N GLY A 192 -8.36 14.32 -6.55
CA GLY A 192 -9.63 13.68 -6.25
C GLY A 192 -10.77 14.59 -6.71
N LYS A 193 -11.82 14.01 -7.32
CA LYS A 193 -12.99 14.81 -7.70
C LYS A 193 -13.60 15.38 -6.42
N ASN A 194 -13.48 16.68 -6.22
CA ASN A 194 -14.02 17.42 -5.08
C ASN A 194 -15.40 16.88 -4.68
N PHE A 195 -15.48 16.25 -3.50
CA PHE A 195 -16.77 15.97 -2.86
C PHE A 195 -17.34 17.31 -2.42
N THR A 196 -18.13 17.94 -3.30
CA THR A 196 -19.13 18.88 -2.85
C THR A 196 -20.12 18.07 -2.02
N SER A 197 -19.89 17.99 -0.70
CA SER A 197 -20.93 17.50 0.19
C SER A 197 -22.14 18.41 -0.02
N LYS A 198 -23.17 17.91 -0.71
CA LYS A 198 -24.49 18.50 -0.57
C LYS A 198 -24.77 18.46 0.93
N LYS A 199 -24.88 19.64 1.55
CA LYS A 199 -25.39 19.83 2.90
C LYS A 199 -26.79 19.19 2.92
N ILE A 200 -26.86 17.93 3.32
CA ILE A 200 -28.11 17.29 3.70
C ILE A 200 -27.91 16.95 5.16
N ASN A 201 -28.78 17.52 6.00
CA ASN A 201 -28.85 17.27 7.43
C ASN A 201 -29.22 15.79 7.68
N SER A 202 -28.28 14.88 7.51
CA SER A 202 -28.39 13.52 8.03
C SER A 202 -27.14 13.20 8.83
N ASN A 203 -27.34 12.76 10.07
CA ASN A 203 -26.28 12.29 10.97
C ASN A 203 -25.57 11.02 10.46
N GLU A 204 -26.03 10.46 9.34
CA GLU A 204 -25.32 9.46 8.55
C GLU A 204 -24.84 10.11 7.26
N ARG A 205 -23.53 10.30 7.18
CA ARG A 205 -22.85 10.67 5.93
C ARG A 205 -22.64 9.36 5.17
N LEU A 206 -23.09 9.33 3.91
CA LEU A 206 -22.86 8.22 2.98
C LEU A 206 -21.42 7.72 3.10
N GLU A 207 -21.26 6.43 3.36
CA GLU A 207 -19.97 5.76 3.44
C GLU A 207 -19.17 6.09 2.17
N LYS A 208 -17.89 6.52 2.34
CA LYS A 208 -17.06 6.93 1.20
C LYS A 208 -16.87 5.70 0.32
N ASP A 209 -17.25 5.79 -0.95
CA ASP A 209 -16.94 4.76 -1.93
C ASP A 209 -15.43 4.79 -2.22
N HIS A 210 -14.68 3.85 -1.66
CA HIS A 210 -13.25 3.72 -1.87
C HIS A 210 -12.99 3.04 -3.22
N ALA A 211 -12.29 3.72 -4.13
CA ALA A 211 -11.84 3.20 -5.41
C ALA A 211 -10.32 3.38 -5.52
N VAL A 212 -9.64 2.52 -6.28
CA VAL A 212 -8.26 2.79 -6.73
C VAL A 212 -8.33 3.32 -8.16
N ILE A 213 -7.83 4.53 -8.39
CA ILE A 213 -7.84 5.15 -9.72
C ILE A 213 -6.76 4.60 -10.67
N TRP A 214 -6.86 5.00 -11.94
CA TRP A 214 -6.06 4.53 -13.08
C TRP A 214 -5.17 5.64 -13.67
#